data_AF-U2RBH5-F1
#
_entry.id   AF-U2RBH5-F1
#
_cell.length_a   1.000
_cell.length_b   1.000
_cell.length_c   1.000
_cell.angle_alpha   90.00
_cell.angle_beta   90.00
_cell.angle_gamma   90.00
#
_symmetry.space_group_name_H-M   'P 1'
#
loop_
_entity.id
_entity.type
_entity.pdbx_description
1 polymer ?
#
loop_
_entity_poly.entity_id
_entity_poly.type
_entity_poly.pdbx_seq_one_letter_code
_entity_poly.pdbx_strand_id
1 'polypeptide(L)'
;YVDITTGEPLFLSTNKYNSGCGWPSFTKPIQKEVVNYAEDTSLSRVRTEVLSRSGNAHLGHVFPDGPIDKGGLRYCINSAALRFIPLKDMEKENYGYLIPLLEKELGEKF
;
A
#
# COMPACT_ATOMS: atom_id res chain seq x y z
N TYR A 1 2.97 -4.47 -4.41
CA TYR A 1 3.06 -3.09 -4.91
C TYR A 1 4.24 -2.44 -4.25
N VAL A 2 5.16 -1.95 -5.07
CA VAL A 2 6.39 -1.28 -4.61
C VAL A 2 6.31 0.20 -4.94
N ASP A 3 7.08 1.01 -4.21
CA ASP A 3 7.34 2.41 -4.57
C ASP A 3 7.99 2.47 -5.95
N ILE A 4 7.43 3.26 -6.87
CA ILE A 4 7.98 3.41 -8.22
C ILE A 4 9.36 4.09 -8.23
N THR A 5 9.68 4.88 -7.21
CA THR A 5 10.91 5.68 -7.14
C THR A 5 12.08 4.93 -6.51
N THR A 6 11.82 4.04 -5.55
CA THR A 6 12.86 3.33 -4.79
C THR A 6 12.80 1.82 -4.93
N GLY A 7 11.66 1.26 -5.32
CA GLY A 7 11.42 -0.18 -5.29
C GLY A 7 11.13 -0.74 -3.90
N GLU A 8 11.00 0.08 -2.86
CA GLU A 8 10.62 -0.37 -1.50
C GLU A 8 9.22 -1.02 -1.54
N PRO A 9 9.02 -2.22 -0.97
CA PRO A 9 7.69 -2.83 -0.87
C PRO A 9 6.76 -2.02 0.03
N LEU A 10 5.60 -1.61 -0.50
CA LEU A 10 4.64 -0.77 0.23
C LEU A 10 3.36 -1.51 0.61
N PHE A 11 2.75 -2.23 -0.34
CA PHE A 11 1.44 -2.87 -0.12
C PHE A 11 1.36 -4.26 -0.76
N LEU A 12 0.68 -5.20 -0.08
CA LEU A 12 0.31 -6.50 -0.63
C LEU A 12 -0.99 -6.40 -1.43
N SER A 13 -1.13 -7.25 -2.45
CA SER A 13 -2.36 -7.37 -3.24
C SER A 13 -3.54 -7.90 -2.42
N THR A 14 -3.28 -8.72 -1.41
CA THR A 14 -4.29 -9.28 -0.47
C THR A 14 -5.02 -8.20 0.33
N ASN A 15 -4.34 -7.09 0.58
CA ASN A 15 -4.89 -5.95 1.32
C ASN A 15 -5.60 -4.95 0.41
N LYS A 16 -5.52 -5.14 -0.92
CA LYS A 16 -6.19 -4.29 -1.89
C LYS A 16 -7.68 -4.65 -1.95
N TYR A 17 -8.53 -3.64 -2.06
CA TYR A 17 -9.97 -3.83 -2.26
C TYR A 17 -10.55 -2.77 -3.19
N ASN A 18 -11.79 -2.99 -3.64
CA ASN A 18 -12.53 -2.01 -4.41
C ASN A 18 -13.32 -1.09 -3.46
N SER A 19 -12.85 0.14 -3.29
CA SER A 19 -13.53 1.17 -2.50
C SER A 19 -14.54 1.99 -3.31
N GLY A 20 -14.54 1.87 -4.65
CA GLY A 20 -15.34 2.71 -5.54
C GLY A 20 -14.85 4.16 -5.67
N CYS A 21 -13.76 4.56 -5.00
CA CYS A 21 -13.30 5.96 -5.02
C CYS A 21 -12.56 6.38 -6.29
N GLY A 22 -12.17 5.44 -7.15
CA GLY A 22 -11.40 5.70 -8.38
C GLY A 22 -9.88 5.55 -8.24
N TRP A 23 -9.36 5.39 -7.02
CA TRP A 23 -7.94 5.12 -6.74
C TRP A 23 -7.73 3.73 -6.13
N PRO A 24 -6.57 3.09 -6.37
CA PRO A 24 -6.15 1.91 -5.61
C PRO A 24 -6.31 2.14 -4.11
N SER A 25 -7.06 1.23 -3.48
CA SER A 25 -7.36 1.29 -2.06
C SER A 25 -6.85 0.05 -1.36
N PHE A 26 -6.15 0.25 -0.25
CA PHE A 26 -5.61 -0.81 0.60
C PHE A 26 -6.09 -0.64 2.04
N THR A 27 -6.16 -1.73 2.79
CA THR A 27 -6.56 -1.70 4.21
C THR A 27 -5.38 -1.44 5.15
N LYS A 28 -4.18 -1.89 4.78
CA LYS A 28 -2.94 -1.74 5.54
C LYS A 28 -1.71 -1.79 4.63
N PRO A 29 -0.60 -1.11 4.97
CA PRO A 29 0.70 -1.33 4.32
C PRO A 29 1.22 -2.75 4.63
N ILE A 30 2.26 -3.17 3.91
CA ILE A 30 2.91 -4.46 4.14
C ILE A 30 3.52 -4.55 5.56
N GLN A 31 4.03 -3.43 6.04
CA GLN A 31 4.54 -3.21 7.40
C GLN A 31 4.25 -1.75 7.80
N LYS A 32 4.17 -1.44 9.09
CA LYS A 32 3.81 -0.07 9.51
C LYS A 32 4.91 0.94 9.20
N GLU A 33 6.14 0.46 9.14
CA GLU A 33 7.37 1.24 9.05
C GLU A 33 7.68 1.66 7.62
N VAL A 34 7.09 1.04 6.60
CA VAL A 34 7.39 1.38 5.19
C VAL A 34 6.69 2.66 4.71
N VAL A 35 5.83 3.25 5.56
CA VAL A 35 5.14 4.51 5.27
C VAL A 35 5.28 5.49 6.43
N ASN A 36 5.38 6.77 6.10
CA ASN A 36 5.31 7.88 7.03
C ASN A 36 3.96 8.58 6.87
N TYR A 37 3.55 9.28 7.93
CA TYR A 37 2.31 10.06 7.96
C TYR A 37 2.62 11.53 8.21
N ALA A 38 1.96 12.40 7.46
CA ALA A 38 2.05 13.85 7.64
C ALA A 38 0.64 14.46 7.67
N GLU A 39 0.51 15.57 8.39
CA GLU A 39 -0.72 16.37 8.33
C GLU A 39 -0.77 17.15 7.02
N ASP A 40 -1.87 17.00 6.29
CA ASP A 40 -2.15 17.76 5.07
C ASP A 40 -3.39 18.64 5.29
N THR A 41 -3.18 19.95 5.28
CA THR A 41 -4.22 20.99 5.43
C THR A 41 -4.61 21.64 4.10
N SER A 42 -4.13 21.11 2.97
CA SER A 42 -4.46 21.62 1.64
C SER A 42 -5.96 21.54 1.35
N LEU A 43 -6.43 22.39 0.44
CA LEU A 43 -7.84 22.45 0.03
C LEU A 43 -8.82 22.71 1.18
N SER A 44 -8.35 23.34 2.27
CA SER A 44 -9.14 23.61 3.48
C SER A 44 -9.72 22.35 4.13
N ARG A 45 -9.01 21.22 4.00
CA ARG A 45 -9.38 19.94 4.63
C ARG A 45 -8.21 19.44 5.47
N VAL A 46 -8.49 18.87 6.63
CA VAL A 46 -7.49 18.15 7.43
C VAL A 46 -7.50 16.68 7.03
N ARG A 47 -6.40 16.21 6.46
CA ARG A 47 -6.20 14.83 6.03
C ARG A 47 -4.86 14.31 6.52
N THR A 48 -4.70 13.00 6.53
CA THR A 48 -3.40 12.37 6.80
C THR A 48 -2.80 11.92 5.48
N GLU A 49 -1.74 12.60 5.06
CA GLU A 49 -0.92 12.23 3.91
C GLU A 49 -0.11 10.96 4.24
N VAL A 50 0.07 10.11 3.23
CA VAL A 50 0.91 8.92 3.28
C VAL A 50 2.10 9.12 2.36
N LEU A 51 3.30 8.99 2.92
CA LEU A 51 4.59 9.14 2.23
C LEU A 51 5.33 7.81 2.27
N SER A 52 6.10 7.46 1.23
CA SER A 52 7.00 6.30 1.31
C SER A 52 8.13 6.58 2.30
N ARG A 53 8.51 5.59 3.10
CA ARG A 53 9.59 5.79 4.09
C ARG A 53 10.92 6.07 3.39
N SER A 54 11.32 5.22 2.44
CA SER A 54 12.65 5.31 1.84
C SER A 54 12.81 6.49 0.89
N GLY A 55 11.77 6.84 0.13
CA GLY A 55 11.83 7.86 -0.91
C GLY A 55 11.26 9.21 -0.50
N ASN A 56 10.54 9.27 0.63
CA ASN A 56 9.70 10.40 1.00
C ASN A 56 8.74 10.83 -0.14
N ALA A 57 8.35 9.89 -0.99
CA ALA A 57 7.52 10.15 -2.16
C ALA A 57 6.06 10.23 -1.74
N HIS A 58 5.31 11.18 -2.31
CA HIS A 58 3.88 11.28 -2.11
C HIS A 58 3.17 10.02 -2.66
N LEU A 59 2.50 9.29 -1.77
CA LEU A 59 1.70 8.11 -2.15
C LEU A 59 0.22 8.47 -2.27
N GLY A 60 -0.32 9.21 -1.31
CA GLY A 60 -1.74 9.56 -1.26
C GLY A 60 -2.17 9.91 0.16
N HIS A 61 -3.35 9.43 0.58
CA HIS A 61 -3.94 9.75 1.88
C HIS A 61 -4.53 8.50 2.55
N VAL A 62 -4.63 8.52 3.88
CA VAL A 62 -5.33 7.50 4.66
C VAL A 62 -6.58 8.08 5.32
N PHE A 63 -7.67 7.31 5.31
CA PHE A 63 -8.97 7.69 5.84
C PHE A 63 -9.53 6.61 6.79
N PRO A 64 -10.33 6.97 7.81
CA PRO A 64 -10.96 6.03 8.74
C PRO A 64 -12.31 5.47 8.24
N ASP A 65 -12.52 5.43 6.92
CA ASP A 65 -13.75 4.99 6.25
C ASP A 65 -13.57 3.65 5.51
N GLY A 66 -12.58 2.85 5.92
CA GLY A 66 -12.31 1.54 5.34
C GLY A 66 -13.18 0.41 5.93
N PRO A 67 -13.02 -0.82 5.42
CA PRO A 67 -13.72 -2.00 5.92
C PRO A 67 -13.40 -2.25 7.41
N ILE A 68 -14.43 -2.23 8.25
CA ILE A 68 -14.31 -2.33 9.72
C ILE A 68 -13.66 -3.67 10.12
N ASP A 69 -14.03 -4.76 9.46
CA ASP A 69 -13.50 -6.11 9.66
C ASP A 69 -12.00 -6.22 9.34
N LYS A 70 -11.43 -5.24 8.63
CA LYS A 70 -10.01 -5.18 8.23
C LYS A 70 -9.24 -4.04 8.90
N GLY A 71 -9.79 -3.46 9.96
CA GLY A 71 -9.16 -2.40 10.76
C GLY A 71 -9.70 -0.99 10.51
N GLY A 72 -10.68 -0.82 9.61
CA GLY A 72 -11.38 0.46 9.41
C GLY A 72 -10.60 1.53 8.64
N LEU A 73 -9.39 1.23 8.17
CA LEU A 73 -8.56 2.18 7.42
C LEU A 73 -8.65 1.97 5.91
N ARG A 74 -8.62 3.07 5.17
CA ARG A 74 -8.53 3.11 3.71
C ARG A 74 -7.31 3.93 3.30
N TYR A 75 -6.28 3.25 2.83
CA TYR A 75 -5.12 3.84 2.17
C TYR A 75 -5.47 4.09 0.70
N CYS A 76 -5.78 5.33 0.36
CA CYS A 76 -6.14 5.79 -0.97
C CYS A 76 -4.86 6.27 -1.69
N ILE A 77 -4.29 5.41 -2.53
CA ILE A 77 -2.93 5.59 -3.08
C ILE A 77 -2.98 5.84 -4.58
N ASN A 78 -2.19 6.79 -5.04
CA ASN A 78 -2.04 7.10 -6.46
C ASN A 78 -1.41 5.93 -7.21
N SER A 79 -2.03 5.50 -8.30
CA SER A 79 -1.47 4.42 -9.14
C SER A 79 -0.10 4.80 -9.72
N ALA A 80 0.09 6.08 -10.03
CA ALA A 80 1.34 6.60 -10.58
C ALA A 80 2.52 6.52 -9.60
N ALA A 81 2.26 6.39 -8.29
CA ALA A 81 3.30 6.24 -7.27
C ALA A 81 3.69 4.76 -7.04
N LEU A 82 2.99 3.81 -7.68
CA LEU A 82 3.14 2.39 -7.43
C LEU A 82 3.57 1.64 -8.69
N ARG A 83 4.45 0.66 -8.51
CA ARG A 83 4.73 -0.38 -9.49
C ARG A 83 4.18 -1.72 -8.99
N PHE A 84 3.44 -2.41 -9.86
CA PHE A 84 2.97 -3.76 -9.56
C PHE A 84 4.01 -4.80 -9.99
N ILE A 85 4.24 -5.79 -9.14
CA ILE A 85 5.13 -6.93 -9.43
C ILE A 85 4.26 -8.19 -9.32
N PRO A 86 4.00 -8.90 -10.43
CA PRO A 86 3.26 -10.16 -10.42
C PRO A 86 3.99 -11.23 -9.60
N LEU A 87 3.24 -12.13 -8.94
CA LEU A 87 3.80 -13.22 -8.12
C LEU A 87 4.87 -14.03 -8.87
N LYS A 88 4.58 -14.40 -10.13
CA LYS A 88 5.49 -15.17 -11.00
C LYS A 88 6.84 -14.48 -11.28
N ASP A 89 6.91 -13.16 -11.11
CA ASP A 89 8.09 -12.35 -11.41
C ASP A 89 8.81 -11.91 -10.12
N MET A 90 8.23 -12.13 -8.93
CA MET A 90 8.80 -11.71 -7.65
C MET A 90 10.18 -12.30 -7.40
N GLU A 91 10.38 -13.61 -7.65
CA GLU A 91 11.72 -14.23 -7.51
C GLU A 91 12.75 -13.61 -8.46
N LYS A 92 12.39 -13.43 -9.74
CA LYS A 92 13.26 -12.86 -10.77
C LYS A 92 13.64 -11.41 -10.47
N GLU A 93 12.73 -10.66 -9.83
CA GLU A 93 12.94 -9.26 -9.47
C GLU A 93 13.52 -9.07 -8.06
N ASN A 94 13.99 -10.13 -7.39
CA ASN A 94 14.56 -10.11 -6.02
C ASN A 94 13.57 -9.73 -4.91
N TYR A 95 12.27 -10.00 -5.10
CA TYR A 95 11.22 -9.87 -4.10
C TYR A 95 10.70 -11.22 -3.58
N GLY A 96 11.34 -12.34 -3.95
CA GLY A 96 10.96 -13.70 -3.55
C GLY A 96 10.83 -13.89 -2.03
N TYR A 97 11.64 -13.18 -1.25
CA TYR A 97 11.59 -13.20 0.22
C TYR A 97 10.25 -12.74 0.82
N LEU A 98 9.38 -12.09 0.04
CA LEU A 98 8.03 -11.68 0.45
C LEU A 98 6.94 -12.71 0.10
N ILE A 99 7.24 -13.74 -0.68
CA ILE A 99 6.26 -14.78 -1.06
C ILE A 99 5.68 -15.48 0.17
N PRO A 100 6.47 -15.91 1.18
CA PRO A 100 5.90 -16.55 2.37
C PRO A 100 4.90 -15.66 3.14
N LEU A 101 5.04 -14.33 3.04
CA LEU A 101 4.10 -13.40 3.64
C LEU A 101 2.77 -13.37 2.88
N LEU A 102 2.80 -13.42 1.54
CA LEU A 102 1.60 -13.52 0.70
C LEU A 102 0.86 -14.84 0.94
N GLU A 103 1.59 -15.95 1.02
CA GLU A 103 1.04 -17.27 1.33
C GLU A 103 0.30 -17.28 2.66
N LYS A 104 0.93 -16.70 3.69
CA LYS A 104 0.34 -16.57 5.03
C LYS A 104 -0.95 -15.75 5.01
N GLU A 105 -1.01 -14.66 4.26
CA GLU A 105 -2.21 -13.80 4.17
C GLU A 105 -3.33 -14.44 3.34
N LEU A 106 -3.01 -15.31 2.37
CA LEU A 106 -3.99 -16.03 1.54
C LEU A 106 -4.43 -17.37 2.14
N GLY A 107 -3.64 -17.96 3.04
CA GLY A 107 -3.87 -19.31 3.55
C GLY A 107 -3.57 -20.41 2.53
N GLU A 108 -2.79 -20.09 1.50
CA GLU A 108 -2.45 -20.98 0.38
C GLU A 108 -0.95 -20.91 0.09
N LYS A 109 -0.36 -21.99 -0.44
CA LYS A 109 1.05 -22.06 -0.87
C LYS A 109 1.17 -22.00 -2.38
N PHE A 110 2.23 -21.39 -2.89
CA PHE A 110 2.46 -21.18 -4.33
C PHE A 110 3.71 -21.90 -4.86
#